data_AF-A0A4R1AG91-F1
#
_entry.id   AF-A0A4R1AG91-F1
#
_cell.length_a   1.000
_cell.length_b   1.000
_cell.length_c   1.000
_cell.angle_alpha   90.00
_cell.angle_beta   90.00
_cell.angle_gamma   90.00
#
_symmetry.space_group_name_H-M   'P 1'
#
loop_
_entity.id
_entity.type
_entity.pdbx_description
1 polymer ?
#
loop_
_entity_poly.entity_id
_entity_poly.type
_entity_poly.pdbx_seq_one_letter_code
_entity_poly.pdbx_strand_id
1 'polypeptide(L)'
;MPAKRVGPLAPGAERRRVRRVLVLPALVLTVVAGLLPALAARADAAEQAPSGTPVVVIGDSISSVGARDRYRRGATGETSTRPVVWWGRLAELAGLDPQAMLPLTEGGSGYLHPGAGTTSDGRPLCHGTTFGQRLAAVRAARPQVLVVAGGRNDTATCSGTVRTAASPDQQRRGIRAFYAELATLADEIGLPRTQVYVLVPWGTSEAFSRTRLEREIEAAARMHGLTFVPVPNLGRTELLDTTHPNDAGGRRLAQAVAEGSTITATLTGLAATPRPVTRPVSVRASTACSVAEQADARPVTWGRAGAAGLVNAQLARARRTPLRVGPGSWLDQALPAGASIVAEPAVGDVAWWPSGPRAGLGSGEHVAVVRGLGRGGLDVHVVESGPTRVCRRTTYGPASLPRAYVRMRATRGTPLGLVTGVRAGRRSVSVTGWAYDPDAATGRTGVRVTVRTGGTVLARRVVAGQYERFAVKATVPARTARGLRPGRKVQVVVEAINAPGTHGSRSARLGTRTLRLAR
;
A
#
# COMPACT_ATOMS: atom_id res chain seq x y z
N MET A 1 -66.11 -53.18 -29.11
CA MET A 1 -67.34 -52.70 -28.44
C MET A 1 -66.97 -51.54 -27.51
N PRO A 2 -67.78 -50.47 -27.46
CA PRO A 2 -67.58 -49.36 -28.39
C PRO A 2 -67.74 -47.95 -27.78
N ALA A 3 -67.54 -46.97 -28.67
CA ALA A 3 -68.25 -45.69 -28.78
C ALA A 3 -67.90 -44.56 -27.77
N LYS A 4 -67.26 -43.45 -28.21
CA LYS A 4 -67.78 -42.37 -29.08
C LYS A 4 -68.76 -41.47 -28.33
N ARG A 5 -68.37 -40.22 -28.04
CA ARG A 5 -69.28 -39.06 -28.02
C ARG A 5 -68.59 -37.83 -28.58
N VAL A 6 -68.92 -37.57 -29.84
CA VAL A 6 -68.81 -36.31 -30.55
C VAL A 6 -70.14 -35.59 -30.38
N GLY A 7 -70.10 -34.26 -30.28
CA GLY A 7 -71.16 -33.35 -30.71
C GLY A 7 -71.45 -32.20 -29.73
N PRO A 8 -72.08 -31.10 -30.15
CA PRO A 8 -72.33 -30.63 -31.52
C PRO A 8 -71.92 -29.14 -31.77
N LEU A 9 -71.85 -28.81 -33.06
CA LEU A 9 -71.94 -27.46 -33.61
C LEU A 9 -73.41 -27.00 -33.71
N ALA A 10 -73.64 -25.69 -33.58
CA ALA A 10 -74.57 -24.81 -34.32
C ALA A 10 -75.25 -23.75 -33.39
N PRO A 11 -76.02 -22.78 -33.93
CA PRO A 11 -75.53 -21.58 -34.64
C PRO A 11 -76.12 -20.30 -34.01
N GLY A 12 -75.54 -19.12 -34.31
CA GLY A 12 -76.09 -17.87 -33.78
C GLY A 12 -75.47 -16.63 -34.41
N ALA A 13 -75.88 -16.33 -35.65
CA ALA A 13 -75.72 -15.01 -36.22
C ALA A 13 -76.66 -14.04 -35.49
N GLU A 14 -76.12 -13.04 -34.80
CA GLU A 14 -76.89 -11.83 -34.49
C GLU A 14 -76.07 -10.59 -34.82
N ARG A 15 -76.53 -9.90 -35.87
CA ARG A 15 -76.07 -8.58 -36.27
C ARG A 15 -76.38 -7.59 -35.15
N ARG A 16 -75.35 -7.05 -34.48
CA ARG A 16 -75.49 -5.80 -33.73
C ARG A 16 -74.54 -4.72 -34.24
N ARG A 17 -75.18 -3.85 -35.01
CA ARG A 17 -74.94 -2.41 -35.24
C ARG A 17 -73.66 -1.85 -34.64
N VAL A 18 -72.83 -1.37 -35.56
CA VAL A 18 -71.83 -0.30 -35.39
C VAL A 18 -72.40 0.80 -34.50
N ARG A 19 -71.88 0.93 -33.28
CA ARG A 19 -71.79 2.21 -32.59
C ARG A 19 -70.30 2.54 -32.49
N ARG A 20 -69.84 3.38 -33.42
CA ARG A 20 -68.61 4.16 -33.22
C ARG A 20 -68.85 5.06 -32.01
N VAL A 21 -68.37 4.65 -30.84
CA VAL A 21 -68.16 5.55 -29.73
C VAL A 21 -66.67 5.87 -29.73
N LEU A 22 -66.34 7.12 -30.06
CA LEU A 22 -65.05 7.70 -29.75
C LEU A 22 -64.84 7.59 -28.23
N VAL A 23 -63.98 6.68 -27.80
CA VAL A 23 -63.36 6.72 -26.46
C VAL A 23 -61.85 6.61 -26.66
N LEU A 24 -61.25 7.72 -27.10
CA LEU A 24 -59.81 7.93 -27.09
C LEU A 24 -59.61 9.42 -26.82
N PRO A 25 -59.41 9.79 -25.54
CA PRO A 25 -58.06 10.22 -25.15
C PRO A 25 -57.61 9.79 -23.73
N ALA A 26 -58.37 8.97 -22.99
CA ALA A 26 -58.03 8.67 -21.59
C ALA A 26 -56.98 7.54 -21.43
N LEU A 27 -56.94 6.55 -22.32
CA LEU A 27 -56.04 5.39 -22.16
C LEU A 27 -54.57 5.72 -22.48
N VAL A 28 -54.32 6.68 -23.38
CA VAL A 28 -52.97 7.12 -23.78
C VAL A 28 -52.29 7.89 -22.64
N LEU A 29 -53.04 8.62 -21.81
CA LEU A 29 -52.48 9.35 -20.67
C LEU A 29 -51.98 8.42 -19.54
N THR A 30 -52.67 7.30 -19.28
CA THR A 30 -52.27 6.34 -18.24
C THR A 30 -51.01 5.55 -18.60
N VAL A 31 -50.79 5.24 -19.88
CA VAL A 31 -49.57 4.53 -20.32
C VAL A 31 -48.35 5.46 -20.28
N VAL A 32 -48.51 6.74 -20.64
CA VAL A 32 -47.44 7.75 -20.55
C VAL A 32 -47.11 8.09 -19.09
N ALA A 33 -48.11 8.17 -18.19
CA ALA A 33 -47.89 8.43 -16.77
C ALA A 33 -47.17 7.29 -16.03
N GLY A 34 -47.31 6.04 -16.48
CA GLY A 34 -46.57 4.88 -15.94
C GLY A 34 -45.14 4.73 -16.48
N LEU A 35 -44.86 5.23 -17.68
CA LEU A 35 -43.53 5.16 -18.31
C LEU A 35 -42.55 6.21 -17.77
N LEU A 36 -43.04 7.39 -17.37
CA LEU A 36 -42.22 8.49 -16.84
C LEU A 36 -41.44 8.12 -15.56
N PRO A 37 -42.03 7.50 -14.51
CA PRO A 37 -41.26 7.09 -13.33
C PRO A 37 -40.31 5.92 -13.60
N ALA A 38 -40.60 5.05 -14.56
CA ALA A 38 -39.69 3.96 -14.95
C ALA A 38 -38.48 4.45 -15.77
N LEU A 39 -38.66 5.52 -16.56
CA LEU A 39 -37.58 6.21 -17.27
C LEU A 39 -36.75 7.07 -16.33
N ALA A 40 -37.37 7.73 -15.34
CA ALA A 40 -36.66 8.48 -14.29
C ALA A 40 -35.82 7.56 -13.39
N ALA A 41 -36.36 6.42 -12.96
CA ALA A 41 -35.61 5.43 -12.17
C ALA A 41 -34.42 4.81 -12.95
N ARG A 42 -34.53 4.69 -14.28
CA ARG A 42 -33.41 4.27 -15.15
C ARG A 42 -32.35 5.36 -15.35
N ALA A 43 -32.76 6.63 -15.39
CA ALA A 43 -31.84 7.75 -15.45
C ALA A 43 -31.03 7.87 -14.14
N ASP A 44 -31.68 7.72 -12.99
CA ASP A 44 -31.02 7.72 -11.68
C ASP A 44 -30.09 6.51 -11.47
N ALA A 45 -30.45 5.33 -11.99
CA ALA A 45 -29.60 4.14 -11.96
C ALA A 45 -28.38 4.24 -12.90
N ALA A 46 -28.49 4.99 -14.00
CA ALA A 46 -27.38 5.25 -14.92
C ALA A 46 -26.42 6.34 -14.39
N GLU A 47 -26.87 7.23 -13.50
CA GLU A 47 -26.07 8.34 -12.98
C GLU A 47 -25.17 7.95 -11.79
N GLN A 48 -25.43 6.81 -11.14
CA GLN A 48 -24.50 6.20 -10.17
C GLN A 48 -23.55 5.21 -10.86
N ALA A 49 -22.85 5.65 -11.92
CA ALA A 49 -21.71 4.90 -12.41
C ALA A 49 -20.71 4.72 -11.24
N PRO A 50 -20.39 3.48 -10.84
CA PRO A 50 -19.58 3.24 -9.67
C PRO A 50 -18.22 3.94 -9.85
N SER A 51 -17.86 4.78 -8.88
CA SER A 51 -16.56 5.45 -8.78
C SER A 51 -15.43 4.47 -8.43
N GLY A 52 -15.55 3.21 -8.87
CA GLY A 52 -14.64 2.12 -8.56
C GLY A 52 -13.26 2.38 -9.14
N THR A 53 -12.25 1.78 -8.51
CA THR A 53 -10.93 1.76 -9.12
C THR A 53 -11.04 0.95 -10.41
N PRO A 54 -10.70 1.49 -11.59
CA PRO A 54 -10.98 0.82 -12.86
C PRO A 54 -10.24 -0.52 -12.98
N VAL A 55 -9.04 -0.62 -12.40
CA VAL A 55 -8.21 -1.82 -12.50
C VAL A 55 -7.56 -2.17 -11.18
N VAL A 56 -7.64 -3.43 -10.78
CA VAL A 56 -6.94 -3.97 -9.61
C VAL A 56 -5.94 -5.05 -10.06
N VAL A 57 -4.75 -5.06 -9.45
CA VAL A 57 -3.71 -6.06 -9.71
C VAL A 57 -3.34 -6.76 -8.41
N ILE A 58 -3.69 -8.03 -8.25
CA ILE A 58 -3.15 -8.90 -7.20
C ILE A 58 -1.86 -9.52 -7.71
N GLY A 59 -0.80 -9.52 -6.89
CA GLY A 59 0.41 -10.24 -7.25
C GLY A 59 1.48 -10.31 -6.18
N ASP A 60 2.62 -10.88 -6.57
CA ASP A 60 3.75 -11.14 -5.69
C ASP A 60 4.91 -10.14 -5.89
N SER A 61 6.15 -10.56 -5.62
CA SER A 61 7.35 -9.71 -5.82
C SER A 61 7.63 -9.36 -7.29
N ILE A 62 7.12 -10.13 -8.26
CA ILE A 62 7.26 -9.82 -9.69
C ILE A 62 6.33 -8.66 -10.09
N SER A 63 5.20 -8.54 -9.40
CA SER A 63 4.21 -7.48 -9.61
C SER A 63 4.35 -6.33 -8.61
N SER A 64 5.25 -6.47 -7.63
CA SER A 64 5.47 -5.45 -6.59
C SER A 64 6.42 -4.36 -7.06
N VAL A 65 6.08 -3.11 -6.76
CA VAL A 65 6.98 -1.95 -6.92
C VAL A 65 8.14 -1.95 -5.91
N GLY A 66 8.08 -2.84 -4.91
CA GLY A 66 9.11 -3.12 -3.91
C GLY A 66 9.54 -1.93 -3.04
N ALA A 67 10.25 -2.24 -1.94
CA ALA A 67 10.92 -1.25 -1.12
C ALA A 67 12.15 -0.70 -1.85
N ARG A 68 11.89 0.32 -2.69
CA ARG A 68 12.71 1.44 -3.22
C ARG A 68 14.21 1.33 -3.59
N ASP A 69 14.95 0.26 -3.27
CA ASP A 69 16.36 0.12 -3.70
C ASP A 69 16.65 -1.11 -4.56
N ARG A 70 15.93 -2.22 -4.37
CA ARG A 70 16.22 -3.48 -5.09
C ARG A 70 15.74 -3.46 -6.56
N TYR A 71 14.67 -2.72 -6.86
CA TYR A 71 14.00 -2.74 -8.18
C TYR A 71 14.04 -1.38 -8.92
N ARG A 72 14.78 -0.40 -8.37
CA ARG A 72 14.84 0.97 -8.90
C ARG A 72 16.04 1.22 -9.81
N ARG A 73 17.09 0.40 -9.69
CA ARG A 73 18.23 0.44 -10.60
C ARG A 73 17.91 -0.49 -11.77
N GLY A 74 17.78 0.08 -12.96
CA GLY A 74 17.88 -0.73 -14.18
C GLY A 74 19.23 -1.45 -14.23
N ALA A 75 19.40 -2.41 -15.14
CA ALA A 75 20.70 -3.08 -15.36
C ALA A 75 21.86 -2.09 -15.63
N THR A 76 21.53 -0.86 -16.04
CA THR A 76 22.45 0.26 -16.32
C THR A 76 22.76 1.16 -15.12
N GLY A 77 22.15 0.92 -13.94
CA GLY A 77 22.38 1.74 -12.74
C GLY A 77 21.63 3.08 -12.71
N GLU A 78 20.84 3.41 -13.74
CA GLU A 78 20.00 4.62 -13.73
C GLU A 78 18.86 4.50 -12.70
N THR A 79 18.73 5.54 -11.88
CA THR A 79 17.63 5.71 -10.94
C THR A 79 16.41 6.24 -11.68
N SER A 80 15.48 5.36 -12.08
CA SER A 80 14.17 5.83 -12.51
C SER A 80 13.41 6.40 -11.30
N THR A 81 12.81 7.57 -11.47
CA THR A 81 11.90 8.16 -10.47
C THR A 81 10.58 7.41 -10.35
N ARG A 82 10.29 6.47 -11.27
CA ARG A 82 9.09 5.64 -11.30
C ARG A 82 9.47 4.16 -11.52
N PRO A 83 9.23 3.25 -10.57
CA PRO A 83 9.35 1.82 -10.87
C PRO A 83 8.24 1.46 -11.87
N VAL A 84 8.59 1.31 -13.15
CA VAL A 84 7.62 0.88 -14.17
C VAL A 84 7.60 -0.64 -14.20
N VAL A 85 6.90 -1.20 -13.22
CA VAL A 85 6.51 -2.61 -13.15
C VAL A 85 5.68 -2.99 -14.37
N TRP A 86 5.63 -4.28 -14.70
CA TRP A 86 5.03 -4.77 -15.96
C TRP A 86 3.58 -4.30 -16.17
N TRP A 87 2.76 -4.24 -15.11
CA TRP A 87 1.37 -3.75 -15.24
C TRP A 87 1.31 -2.24 -15.50
N GLY A 88 2.30 -1.47 -15.07
CA GLY A 88 2.43 -0.06 -15.40
C GLY A 88 2.76 0.13 -16.88
N ARG A 89 3.64 -0.72 -17.44
CA ARG A 89 3.91 -0.78 -18.89
C ARG A 89 2.65 -1.17 -19.67
N LEU A 90 1.87 -2.11 -19.16
CA LEU A 90 0.60 -2.49 -19.79
C LEU A 90 -0.41 -1.33 -19.81
N ALA A 91 -0.51 -0.56 -18.72
CA ALA A 91 -1.34 0.64 -18.70
C ALA A 91 -0.87 1.68 -19.72
N GLU A 92 0.44 1.93 -19.81
CA GLU A 92 1.04 2.80 -20.83
C GLU A 92 0.69 2.35 -22.24
N LEU A 93 0.81 1.05 -22.56
CA LEU A 93 0.44 0.48 -23.86
C LEU A 93 -1.04 0.69 -24.19
N ALA A 94 -1.91 0.70 -23.18
CA ALA A 94 -3.35 0.91 -23.34
C ALA A 94 -3.77 2.39 -23.34
N GLY A 95 -2.84 3.33 -23.13
CA GLY A 95 -3.15 4.75 -22.95
C GLY A 95 -3.79 5.09 -21.60
N LEU A 96 -3.72 4.19 -20.62
CA LEU A 96 -4.23 4.38 -19.26
C LEU A 96 -3.12 4.94 -18.36
N ASP A 97 -3.44 5.92 -17.51
CA ASP A 97 -2.53 6.36 -16.45
C ASP A 97 -2.22 5.18 -15.49
N PRO A 98 -0.95 4.76 -15.32
CA PRO A 98 -0.59 3.71 -14.36
C PRO A 98 -1.08 3.97 -12.92
N GLN A 99 -1.30 5.24 -12.54
CA GLN A 99 -1.87 5.59 -11.22
C GLN A 99 -3.34 5.21 -11.08
N ALA A 100 -4.05 4.94 -12.18
CA ALA A 100 -5.42 4.45 -12.15
C ALA A 100 -5.53 2.98 -11.75
N MET A 101 -4.40 2.26 -11.62
CA MET A 101 -4.38 0.88 -11.16
C MET A 101 -4.17 0.81 -9.65
N LEU A 102 -4.89 -0.08 -8.98
CA LEU A 102 -4.70 -0.43 -7.57
C LEU A 102 -3.86 -1.71 -7.47
N PRO A 103 -2.55 -1.61 -7.16
CA PRO A 103 -1.72 -2.77 -6.91
C PRO A 103 -1.98 -3.28 -5.48
N LEU A 104 -2.51 -4.48 -5.40
CA LEU A 104 -2.61 -5.30 -4.20
C LEU A 104 -1.47 -6.34 -4.25
N THR A 105 -0.23 -5.86 -4.27
CA THR A 105 0.97 -6.67 -4.53
C THR A 105 1.90 -6.72 -3.31
N GLU A 106 2.43 -7.91 -3.00
CA GLU A 106 3.31 -8.10 -1.85
C GLU A 106 4.43 -9.11 -2.15
N GLY A 107 5.66 -8.75 -1.82
CA GLY A 107 6.81 -9.60 -2.09
C GLY A 107 6.73 -10.94 -1.36
N GLY A 108 6.99 -12.03 -2.09
CA GLY A 108 7.00 -13.38 -1.52
C GLY A 108 5.62 -13.96 -1.19
N SER A 109 4.53 -13.28 -1.58
CA SER A 109 3.17 -13.77 -1.36
C SER A 109 2.66 -14.67 -2.50
N GLY A 110 1.58 -15.39 -2.26
CA GLY A 110 0.93 -16.28 -3.21
C GLY A 110 -0.46 -16.70 -2.73
N TYR A 111 -0.98 -17.79 -3.28
CA TYR A 111 -2.24 -18.42 -2.86
C TYR A 111 -2.14 -19.03 -1.45
N LEU A 112 -1.01 -19.68 -1.16
CA LEU A 112 -0.72 -20.37 0.10
C LEU A 112 0.19 -19.58 1.04
N HIS A 113 1.01 -18.69 0.49
CA HIS A 113 2.08 -18.02 1.22
C HIS A 113 1.73 -16.55 1.46
N PRO A 114 1.69 -16.06 2.72
CA PRO A 114 1.23 -14.72 3.04
C PRO A 114 2.24 -13.62 2.67
N GLY A 115 3.49 -13.95 2.36
CA GLY A 115 4.50 -12.95 2.06
C GLY A 115 5.84 -13.29 2.67
N ALA A 116 6.89 -12.67 2.16
CA ALA A 116 8.24 -12.87 2.67
C ALA A 116 8.60 -11.77 3.68
N GLY A 117 8.94 -12.18 4.90
CA GLY A 117 9.67 -11.38 5.87
C GLY A 117 10.98 -12.07 6.26
N THR A 118 11.80 -11.39 7.06
CA THR A 118 12.89 -12.03 7.79
C THR A 118 12.83 -11.64 9.26
N THR A 119 13.10 -12.58 10.15
CA THR A 119 13.39 -12.27 11.56
C THR A 119 14.64 -11.40 11.65
N SER A 120 14.90 -10.82 12.83
CA SER A 120 16.14 -10.11 13.12
C SER A 120 17.40 -10.97 13.02
N ASP A 121 17.27 -12.31 13.06
CA ASP A 121 18.35 -13.28 12.88
C ASP A 121 18.45 -13.83 11.43
N GLY A 122 17.67 -13.27 10.50
CA GLY A 122 17.77 -13.58 9.06
C GLY A 122 17.01 -14.83 8.61
N ARG A 123 16.26 -15.49 9.49
CA ARG A 123 15.38 -16.60 9.10
C ARG A 123 14.17 -16.10 8.31
N PRO A 124 13.75 -16.82 7.25
CA PRO A 124 12.57 -16.46 6.48
C PRO A 124 11.32 -16.57 7.35
N LEU A 125 10.54 -15.49 7.38
CA LEU A 125 9.24 -15.42 8.06
C LEU A 125 8.12 -15.46 7.03
N CYS A 126 7.07 -16.19 7.40
CA CYS A 126 5.75 -16.01 6.84
C CYS A 126 5.09 -14.79 7.48
N HIS A 127 5.12 -13.67 6.76
CA HIS A 127 4.52 -12.42 7.21
C HIS A 127 3.84 -11.77 6.01
N GLY A 128 2.66 -11.20 6.22
CA GLY A 128 1.92 -10.51 5.16
C GLY A 128 0.51 -11.05 4.96
N THR A 129 0.00 -10.83 3.75
CA THR A 129 -1.30 -11.33 3.29
C THR A 129 -1.18 -12.32 2.13
N THR A 130 -1.95 -13.42 2.16
CA THR A 130 -2.14 -14.27 0.96
C THR A 130 -2.98 -13.52 -0.08
N PHE A 131 -3.05 -14.06 -1.30
CA PHE A 131 -3.93 -13.51 -2.33
C PHE A 131 -5.40 -13.55 -1.89
N GLY A 132 -5.83 -14.63 -1.23
CA GLY A 132 -7.20 -14.75 -0.70
C GLY A 132 -7.54 -13.66 0.31
N GLN A 133 -6.61 -13.33 1.22
CA GLN A 133 -6.80 -12.27 2.21
C GLN A 133 -6.96 -10.87 1.58
N ARG A 134 -6.55 -10.68 0.32
CA ARG A 134 -6.71 -9.39 -0.41
C ARG A 134 -8.05 -9.27 -1.14
N LEU A 135 -8.85 -10.33 -1.21
CA LEU A 135 -10.15 -10.32 -1.88
C LEU A 135 -11.14 -9.35 -1.24
N ALA A 136 -11.02 -9.07 0.06
CA ALA A 136 -11.81 -8.01 0.72
C ALA A 136 -11.54 -6.62 0.12
N ALA A 137 -10.28 -6.31 -0.23
CA ALA A 137 -9.92 -5.05 -0.87
C ALA A 137 -10.41 -4.99 -2.33
N VAL A 138 -10.41 -6.12 -3.05
CA VAL A 138 -11.04 -6.22 -4.38
C VAL A 138 -12.54 -5.95 -4.30
N ARG A 139 -13.23 -6.58 -3.33
CA ARG A 139 -14.66 -6.36 -3.07
C ARG A 139 -14.97 -4.89 -2.84
N ALA A 140 -14.18 -4.22 -2.01
CA ALA A 140 -14.33 -2.79 -1.73
C ALA A 140 -14.06 -1.91 -2.95
N ALA A 141 -13.07 -2.25 -3.77
CA ALA A 141 -12.66 -1.48 -4.94
C ALA A 141 -13.63 -1.59 -6.13
N ARG A 142 -14.37 -2.71 -6.23
CA ARG A 142 -15.30 -3.06 -7.33
C ARG A 142 -14.70 -2.76 -8.71
N PRO A 143 -13.58 -3.41 -9.09
CA PRO A 143 -12.91 -3.11 -10.34
C PRO A 143 -13.72 -3.48 -11.57
N GLN A 144 -13.39 -2.82 -12.70
CA GLN A 144 -13.88 -3.20 -14.02
C GLN A 144 -12.96 -4.22 -14.71
N VAL A 145 -11.69 -4.25 -14.30
CA VAL A 145 -10.69 -5.26 -14.70
C VAL A 145 -9.93 -5.72 -13.46
N LEU A 146 -9.81 -7.04 -13.30
CA LEU A 146 -8.97 -7.63 -12.26
C LEU A 146 -7.86 -8.45 -12.90
N VAL A 147 -6.64 -8.30 -12.38
CA VAL A 147 -5.48 -9.05 -12.83
C VAL A 147 -4.87 -9.79 -11.65
N VAL A 148 -4.64 -11.09 -11.79
CA VAL A 148 -3.98 -11.94 -10.79
C VAL A 148 -2.69 -12.49 -11.39
N ALA A 149 -1.56 -12.11 -10.81
CA ALA A 149 -0.23 -12.48 -11.28
C ALA A 149 0.61 -13.07 -10.16
N GLY A 150 0.70 -14.40 -10.10
CA GLY A 150 1.46 -15.11 -9.08
C GLY A 150 1.41 -16.63 -9.21
N GLY A 151 1.98 -17.31 -8.21
CA GLY A 151 2.18 -18.76 -8.21
C GLY A 151 3.59 -19.17 -7.84
N ARG A 152 4.57 -18.27 -8.01
CA ARG A 152 5.97 -18.58 -7.74
C ARG A 152 6.24 -18.99 -6.29
N ASN A 153 5.67 -18.26 -5.35
CA ASN A 153 5.93 -18.49 -3.92
C ASN A 153 5.14 -19.68 -3.35
N ASP A 154 4.24 -20.27 -4.13
CA ASP A 154 3.39 -21.40 -3.75
C ASP A 154 4.11 -22.74 -3.82
N THR A 155 5.41 -22.73 -4.13
CA THR A 155 6.32 -23.85 -3.80
C THR A 155 6.50 -24.02 -2.29
N ALA A 156 6.09 -23.02 -1.50
CA ALA A 156 6.13 -23.02 -0.06
C ALA A 156 4.77 -22.69 0.58
N THR A 157 4.63 -23.09 1.84
CA THR A 157 3.54 -22.73 2.75
C THR A 157 4.13 -22.38 4.12
N CYS A 158 3.27 -22.19 5.12
CA CYS A 158 3.64 -21.70 6.42
C CYS A 158 3.13 -22.62 7.52
N SER A 159 4.04 -23.04 8.40
CA SER A 159 3.71 -23.68 9.66
C SER A 159 4.01 -22.69 10.78
N GLY A 160 2.97 -21.98 11.24
CA GLY A 160 3.15 -20.77 12.05
C GLY A 160 3.91 -19.71 11.26
N THR A 161 5.01 -19.22 11.83
CA THR A 161 5.86 -18.21 11.16
C THR A 161 6.94 -18.81 10.26
N VAL A 162 7.09 -20.13 10.23
CA VAL A 162 8.18 -20.82 9.53
C VAL A 162 7.73 -21.22 8.14
N ARG A 163 8.51 -20.80 7.14
CA ARG A 163 8.34 -21.24 5.76
C ARG A 163 8.70 -22.71 5.62
N THR A 164 7.80 -23.50 5.04
CA THR A 164 7.96 -24.94 4.77
C THR A 164 7.62 -25.25 3.32
N ALA A 165 8.10 -26.36 2.77
CA ALA A 165 7.76 -26.76 1.41
C ALA A 165 6.27 -27.14 1.31
N ALA A 166 5.58 -26.65 0.27
CA ALA A 166 4.20 -27.05 0.01
C ALA A 166 4.19 -28.35 -0.79
N SER A 167 3.43 -29.34 -0.33
CA SER A 167 3.15 -30.55 -1.11
C SER A 167 2.34 -30.21 -2.37
N PRO A 168 2.41 -31.03 -3.43
CA PRO A 168 1.58 -30.85 -4.63
C PRO A 168 0.08 -30.80 -4.33
N ASP A 169 -0.40 -31.55 -3.34
CA ASP A 169 -1.81 -31.54 -2.96
C ASP A 169 -2.20 -30.27 -2.20
N GLN A 170 -1.33 -29.73 -1.35
CA GLN A 170 -1.54 -28.41 -0.74
C GLN A 170 -1.60 -27.32 -1.83
N GLN A 171 -0.68 -27.34 -2.80
CA GLN A 171 -0.68 -26.44 -3.96
C GLN A 171 -2.03 -26.50 -4.67
N ARG A 172 -2.44 -27.70 -5.09
CA ARG A 172 -3.70 -27.94 -5.80
C ARG A 172 -4.91 -27.41 -5.03
N ARG A 173 -5.05 -27.77 -3.74
CA ARG A 173 -6.18 -27.33 -2.91
C ARG A 173 -6.20 -25.81 -2.72
N GLY A 174 -5.06 -25.20 -2.40
CA GLY A 174 -4.97 -23.76 -2.17
C GLY A 174 -5.29 -22.94 -3.42
N ILE A 175 -4.73 -23.33 -4.56
CA ILE A 175 -4.97 -22.68 -5.86
C ILE A 175 -6.45 -22.78 -6.22
N ARG A 176 -7.05 -23.97 -6.14
CA ARG A 176 -8.47 -24.16 -6.47
C ARG A 176 -9.40 -23.42 -5.52
N ALA A 177 -9.13 -23.46 -4.22
CA ALA A 177 -9.92 -22.73 -3.24
C ALA A 177 -9.91 -21.21 -3.53
N PHE A 178 -8.74 -20.65 -3.83
CA PHE A 178 -8.62 -19.24 -4.19
C PHE A 178 -9.43 -18.90 -5.45
N TYR A 179 -9.33 -19.69 -6.53
CA TYR A 179 -10.05 -19.37 -7.77
C TYR A 179 -11.56 -19.58 -7.65
N ALA A 180 -12.03 -20.51 -6.83
CA ALA A 180 -13.45 -20.65 -6.51
C ALA A 180 -13.99 -19.44 -5.74
N GLU A 181 -13.24 -18.96 -4.74
CA GLU A 181 -13.59 -17.74 -3.99
C GLU A 181 -13.55 -16.50 -4.89
N LEU A 182 -12.53 -16.40 -5.76
CA LEU A 182 -12.39 -15.29 -6.68
C LEU A 182 -13.53 -15.22 -7.70
N ALA A 183 -13.97 -16.37 -8.22
CA ALA A 183 -15.11 -16.43 -9.14
C ALA A 183 -16.42 -16.01 -8.45
N THR A 184 -16.62 -16.46 -7.21
CA THR A 184 -17.76 -16.04 -6.38
C THR A 184 -17.75 -14.53 -6.16
N LEU A 185 -16.58 -13.96 -5.84
CA LEU A 185 -16.42 -12.52 -5.69
C LEU A 185 -16.70 -11.77 -7.00
N ALA A 186 -16.22 -12.27 -8.14
CA ALA A 186 -16.45 -11.63 -9.43
C ALA A 186 -17.95 -11.52 -9.72
N ASP A 187 -18.71 -12.59 -9.48
CA ASP A 187 -20.17 -12.59 -9.62
C ASP A 187 -20.82 -11.62 -8.61
N GLU A 188 -20.37 -11.63 -7.34
CA GLU A 188 -20.87 -10.77 -6.26
C GLU A 188 -20.78 -9.28 -6.61
N ILE A 189 -19.65 -8.85 -7.19
CA ILE A 189 -19.43 -7.43 -7.53
C ILE A 189 -19.91 -7.04 -8.93
N GLY A 190 -20.38 -8.01 -9.72
CA GLY A 190 -20.80 -7.82 -11.11
C GLY A 190 -19.64 -7.65 -12.10
N LEU A 191 -18.46 -8.18 -11.79
CA LEU A 191 -17.31 -8.18 -12.68
C LEU A 191 -17.41 -9.39 -13.63
N PRO A 192 -17.51 -9.19 -14.97
CA PRO A 192 -17.51 -10.30 -15.90
C PRO A 192 -16.26 -11.17 -15.70
N ARG A 193 -16.45 -12.49 -15.57
CA ARG A 193 -15.34 -13.42 -15.35
C ARG A 193 -14.28 -13.37 -16.46
N THR A 194 -14.67 -13.00 -17.68
CA THR A 194 -13.78 -12.75 -18.82
C THR A 194 -12.88 -11.51 -18.63
N GLN A 195 -13.21 -10.62 -17.70
CA GLN A 195 -12.41 -9.45 -17.28
C GLN A 195 -11.55 -9.73 -16.04
N VAL A 196 -11.44 -11.00 -15.63
CA VAL A 196 -10.48 -11.47 -14.64
C VAL A 196 -9.35 -12.18 -15.38
N TYR A 197 -8.19 -11.52 -15.47
CA TYR A 197 -7.02 -12.01 -16.18
C TYR A 197 -6.05 -12.69 -15.20
N VAL A 198 -5.60 -13.88 -15.54
CA VAL A 198 -4.74 -14.72 -14.71
C VAL A 198 -3.45 -15.00 -15.45
N LEU A 199 -2.30 -14.74 -14.83
CA LEU A 199 -1.00 -15.06 -15.41
C LEU A 199 0.00 -15.56 -14.36
N VAL A 200 1.02 -16.27 -14.83
CA VAL A 200 2.05 -16.90 -14.00
C VAL A 200 3.43 -16.41 -14.45
N PRO A 201 3.81 -15.16 -14.11
CA PRO A 201 5.11 -14.64 -14.53
C PRO A 201 6.22 -15.37 -13.75
N TRP A 202 7.31 -15.70 -14.44
CA TRP A 202 8.37 -16.53 -13.86
C TRP A 202 9.76 -16.18 -14.43
N GLY A 203 10.77 -16.22 -13.56
CA GLY A 203 12.18 -16.09 -13.93
C GLY A 203 12.82 -17.39 -14.39
N THR A 204 14.15 -17.50 -14.23
CA THR A 204 14.93 -18.68 -14.68
C THR A 204 15.09 -19.77 -13.62
N SER A 205 14.79 -19.48 -12.36
CA SER A 205 14.88 -20.43 -11.26
C SER A 205 13.65 -21.33 -11.14
N GLU A 206 13.84 -22.56 -10.67
CA GLU A 206 12.76 -23.53 -10.39
C GLU A 206 11.86 -23.86 -11.60
N ALA A 207 12.43 -24.05 -12.79
CA ALA A 207 11.68 -24.31 -14.03
C ALA A 207 10.71 -25.50 -13.95
N PHE A 208 11.05 -26.55 -13.18
CA PHE A 208 10.15 -27.68 -12.96
C PHE A 208 8.91 -27.29 -12.15
N SER A 209 9.10 -26.54 -11.06
CA SER A 209 8.00 -26.02 -10.23
C SER A 209 7.07 -25.12 -11.05
N ARG A 210 7.63 -24.27 -11.92
CA ARG A 210 6.86 -23.42 -12.85
C ARG A 210 5.85 -24.25 -13.63
N THR A 211 6.34 -25.22 -14.41
CA THR A 211 5.50 -25.97 -15.35
C THR A 211 4.32 -26.63 -14.63
N ARG A 212 4.57 -27.18 -13.43
CA ARG A 212 3.52 -27.79 -12.62
C ARG A 212 2.50 -26.75 -12.12
N LEU A 213 2.96 -25.65 -11.54
CA LEU A 213 2.09 -24.63 -10.95
C LEU A 213 1.31 -23.87 -12.02
N GLU A 214 1.94 -23.55 -13.15
CA GLU A 214 1.29 -22.90 -14.29
C GLU A 214 0.12 -23.74 -14.82
N ARG A 215 0.30 -25.05 -15.01
CA ARG A 215 -0.79 -25.96 -15.41
C ARG A 215 -1.93 -26.00 -14.40
N GLU A 216 -1.62 -26.04 -13.10
CA GLU A 216 -2.67 -26.07 -12.06
C GLU A 216 -3.43 -24.74 -11.99
N ILE A 217 -2.73 -23.61 -12.10
CA ILE A 217 -3.32 -22.28 -12.11
C ILE A 217 -4.17 -22.07 -13.36
N GLU A 218 -3.68 -22.45 -14.53
CA GLU A 218 -4.43 -22.42 -15.78
C GLU A 218 -5.70 -23.26 -15.67
N ALA A 219 -5.58 -24.51 -15.21
CA ALA A 219 -6.72 -25.40 -15.06
C ALA A 219 -7.76 -24.85 -14.08
N ALA A 220 -7.33 -24.31 -12.94
CA ALA A 220 -8.22 -23.70 -11.94
C ALA A 220 -8.90 -22.43 -12.47
N ALA A 221 -8.16 -21.54 -13.14
CA ALA A 221 -8.72 -20.33 -13.73
C ALA A 221 -9.77 -20.66 -14.79
N ARG A 222 -9.44 -21.57 -15.73
CA ARG A 222 -10.36 -22.00 -16.80
C ARG A 222 -11.59 -22.72 -16.26
N MET A 223 -11.44 -23.56 -15.23
CA MET A 223 -12.56 -24.25 -14.56
C MET A 223 -13.62 -23.28 -14.05
N HIS A 224 -13.21 -22.07 -13.67
CA HIS A 224 -14.11 -21.03 -13.18
C HIS A 224 -14.46 -19.97 -14.24
N GLY A 225 -14.11 -20.17 -15.51
CA GLY A 225 -14.42 -19.23 -16.60
C GLY A 225 -13.63 -17.92 -16.57
N LEU A 226 -12.47 -17.91 -15.91
CA LEU A 226 -11.55 -16.77 -15.88
C LEU A 226 -10.60 -16.82 -17.08
N THR A 227 -10.04 -15.68 -17.46
CA THR A 227 -9.16 -15.56 -18.63
C THR A 227 -7.71 -15.83 -18.25
N PHE A 228 -7.20 -17.03 -18.55
CA PHE A 228 -5.78 -17.32 -18.43
C PHE A 228 -4.98 -16.71 -19.59
N VAL A 229 -3.93 -15.96 -19.27
CA VAL A 229 -3.07 -15.26 -20.23
C VAL A 229 -1.68 -15.91 -20.20
N PRO A 230 -1.27 -16.62 -21.26
CA PRO A 230 0.05 -17.23 -21.31
C PRO A 230 1.12 -16.12 -21.38
N VAL A 231 2.18 -16.27 -20.57
CA VAL A 231 3.31 -15.35 -20.56
C VAL A 231 4.63 -16.11 -20.72
N PRO A 232 5.63 -15.53 -21.40
CA PRO A 232 6.88 -16.22 -21.66
C PRO A 232 7.70 -16.37 -20.38
N ASN A 233 8.67 -17.29 -20.41
CA ASN A 233 9.78 -17.21 -19.47
C ASN A 233 10.66 -16.03 -19.78
N LEU A 234 11.08 -15.37 -18.72
CA LEU A 234 12.07 -14.32 -18.79
C LEU A 234 13.46 -14.93 -18.83
N GLY A 235 14.25 -14.51 -19.82
CA GLY A 235 15.65 -14.87 -19.96
C GLY A 235 16.54 -14.13 -18.96
N ARG A 236 17.81 -14.55 -18.86
CA ARG A 236 18.78 -13.92 -17.93
C ARG A 236 18.95 -12.41 -18.16
N THR A 237 18.86 -11.95 -19.41
CA THR A 237 18.96 -10.53 -19.79
C THR A 237 17.72 -9.71 -19.42
N GLU A 238 16.63 -10.36 -19.07
CA GLU A 238 15.32 -9.76 -18.73
C GLU A 238 15.06 -9.75 -17.23
N LEU A 239 16.02 -10.24 -16.43
CA LEU A 239 15.90 -10.35 -14.99
C LEU A 239 16.96 -9.52 -14.27
N LEU A 240 16.65 -9.09 -13.05
CA LEU A 240 17.60 -8.48 -12.10
C LEU A 240 18.39 -9.55 -11.34
N ASP A 241 17.74 -10.69 -11.11
CA ASP A 241 18.32 -11.88 -10.49
C ASP A 241 17.76 -13.13 -11.20
N THR A 242 17.66 -14.28 -10.55
CA THR A 242 17.07 -15.48 -11.20
C THR A 242 15.54 -15.50 -11.16
N THR A 243 14.90 -14.45 -10.66
CA THR A 243 13.49 -14.40 -10.26
C THR A 243 12.77 -13.18 -10.81
N HIS A 244 13.28 -11.99 -10.52
CA HIS A 244 12.58 -10.72 -10.67
C HIS A 244 12.91 -10.08 -12.00
N PRO A 245 11.91 -9.58 -12.75
CA PRO A 245 12.14 -8.85 -13.99
C PRO A 245 12.96 -7.59 -13.75
N ASN A 246 13.86 -7.30 -14.68
CA ASN A 246 14.35 -5.94 -14.88
C ASN A 246 13.37 -5.18 -15.78
N ASP A 247 13.73 -3.96 -16.20
CA ASP A 247 12.87 -3.14 -17.05
C ASP A 247 12.58 -3.79 -18.43
N ALA A 248 13.54 -4.50 -19.02
CA ALA A 248 13.32 -5.26 -20.26
C ALA A 248 12.35 -6.43 -20.04
N GLY A 249 12.50 -7.18 -18.93
CA GLY A 249 11.54 -8.23 -18.57
C GLY A 249 10.14 -7.69 -18.26
N GLY A 250 10.06 -6.52 -17.61
CA GLY A 250 8.79 -5.83 -17.36
C GLY A 250 8.07 -5.45 -18.66
N ARG A 251 8.79 -4.91 -19.65
CA ARG A 251 8.26 -4.66 -21.01
C ARG A 251 7.80 -5.94 -21.68
N ARG A 252 8.63 -6.99 -21.66
CA ARG A 252 8.29 -8.27 -22.28
C ARG A 252 7.02 -8.89 -21.68
N LEU A 253 6.87 -8.86 -20.36
CA LEU A 253 5.65 -9.33 -19.70
C LEU A 253 4.43 -8.51 -20.13
N ALA A 254 4.55 -7.18 -20.14
CA ALA A 254 3.46 -6.30 -20.55
C ALA A 254 3.01 -6.55 -21.99
N GLN A 255 3.98 -6.70 -22.90
CA GLN A 255 3.71 -6.99 -24.30
C GLN A 255 3.08 -8.37 -24.50
N ALA A 256 3.60 -9.41 -23.83
CA ALA A 256 3.00 -10.74 -23.89
C ALA A 256 1.57 -10.75 -23.35
N VAL A 257 1.28 -10.00 -22.28
CA VAL A 257 -0.09 -9.86 -21.75
C VAL A 257 -0.99 -9.12 -22.74
N ALA A 258 -0.48 -8.08 -23.39
CA ALA A 258 -1.22 -7.31 -24.39
C ALA A 258 -1.54 -8.14 -25.65
N GLU A 259 -0.60 -8.96 -26.11
CA GLU A 259 -0.76 -9.81 -27.30
C GLU A 259 -1.58 -11.07 -27.01
N GLY A 260 -1.44 -11.63 -25.80
CA GLY A 260 -2.09 -12.87 -25.40
C GLY A 260 -3.50 -12.73 -24.84
N SER A 261 -4.09 -11.52 -24.84
CA SER A 261 -5.41 -11.29 -24.25
C SER A 261 -6.13 -10.06 -24.80
N THR A 262 -7.41 -9.90 -24.44
CA THR A 262 -8.23 -8.72 -24.75
C THR A 262 -8.06 -7.58 -23.76
N ILE A 263 -7.10 -7.69 -22.82
CA ILE A 263 -6.98 -6.73 -21.72
C ILE A 263 -6.68 -5.33 -22.23
N THR A 264 -5.79 -5.17 -23.22
CA THR A 264 -5.42 -3.86 -23.76
C THR A 264 -6.62 -3.13 -24.35
N ALA A 265 -7.46 -3.82 -25.13
CA ALA A 265 -8.68 -3.24 -25.68
C ALA A 265 -9.65 -2.79 -24.58
N THR A 266 -9.78 -3.60 -23.52
CA THR A 266 -10.60 -3.24 -22.35
C THR A 266 -10.04 -2.00 -21.64
N LEU A 267 -8.73 -1.98 -21.38
CA LEU A 267 -8.05 -0.85 -20.74
C LEU A 267 -8.11 0.44 -21.59
N THR A 268 -8.00 0.33 -22.91
CA THR A 268 -8.18 1.45 -23.84
C THR A 268 -9.61 1.98 -23.80
N GLY A 269 -10.62 1.10 -23.74
CA GLY A 269 -12.01 1.52 -23.52
C GLY A 269 -12.20 2.29 -22.21
N LEU A 270 -11.55 1.83 -21.13
CA LEU A 270 -11.55 2.53 -19.84
C LEU A 270 -10.83 3.88 -19.87
N ALA A 271 -9.78 4.01 -20.68
CA ALA A 271 -9.05 5.27 -20.87
C ALA A 271 -9.84 6.27 -21.74
N ALA A 272 -10.54 5.77 -22.76
CA ALA A 272 -11.33 6.56 -23.70
C ALA A 272 -12.68 7.01 -23.14
N THR A 273 -13.25 6.26 -22.19
CA THR A 273 -14.46 6.69 -21.48
C THR A 273 -14.12 8.00 -20.76
N PRO A 274 -14.73 9.14 -21.13
CA PRO A 274 -14.52 10.38 -20.41
C PRO A 274 -14.90 10.09 -18.97
N ARG A 275 -13.89 10.00 -18.10
CA ARG A 275 -14.18 9.96 -16.68
C ARG A 275 -14.96 11.25 -16.45
N PRO A 276 -16.21 11.20 -15.95
CA PRO A 276 -16.90 12.43 -15.56
C PRO A 276 -15.88 13.19 -14.74
N VAL A 277 -15.42 14.33 -15.26
CA VAL A 277 -14.29 15.12 -14.71
C VAL A 277 -14.45 15.02 -13.24
N THR A 278 -13.57 14.23 -12.60
CA THR A 278 -13.83 13.65 -11.27
C THR A 278 -14.56 14.69 -10.48
N ARG A 279 -15.89 14.50 -10.31
CA ARG A 279 -16.70 15.37 -9.47
C ARG A 279 -15.84 15.55 -8.23
N PRO A 280 -15.49 16.80 -7.85
CA PRO A 280 -14.44 17.04 -6.87
C PRO A 280 -14.64 16.06 -5.74
N VAL A 281 -13.59 15.25 -5.50
CA VAL A 281 -13.43 14.25 -4.45
C VAL A 281 -14.52 14.43 -3.39
N SER A 282 -15.40 13.44 -3.25
CA SER A 282 -16.51 13.47 -2.29
C SER A 282 -15.98 13.41 -0.86
N VAL A 283 -15.43 14.53 -0.42
CA VAL A 283 -15.38 14.94 0.96
C VAL A 283 -16.83 14.91 1.42
N ARG A 284 -17.24 13.82 2.06
CA ARG A 284 -18.62 13.70 2.55
C ARG A 284 -18.90 14.78 3.59
N ALA A 285 -17.90 15.14 4.38
CA ALA A 285 -17.93 16.27 5.30
C ALA A 285 -16.49 16.74 5.62
N SER A 286 -16.35 18.05 5.76
CA SER A 286 -15.18 18.69 6.39
C SER A 286 -15.69 19.63 7.47
N THR A 287 -15.35 19.37 8.73
CA THR A 287 -15.70 20.26 9.86
C THR A 287 -14.45 20.78 10.55
N ALA A 288 -14.59 21.89 11.27
CA ALA A 288 -13.53 22.33 12.16
C ALA A 288 -13.29 21.27 13.26
N CYS A 289 -12.03 21.12 13.64
CA CYS A 289 -11.67 20.34 14.82
C CYS A 289 -12.33 20.92 16.09
N SER A 290 -12.69 20.06 17.04
CA SER A 290 -13.12 20.47 18.39
C SER A 290 -12.01 21.25 19.11
N VAL A 291 -12.34 21.93 20.23
CA VAL A 291 -11.33 22.64 21.04
C VAL A 291 -10.23 21.70 21.53
N ALA A 292 -10.58 20.47 21.92
CA ALA A 292 -9.62 19.45 22.33
C ALA A 292 -8.72 19.03 21.17
N GLU A 293 -9.28 18.77 19.99
CA GLU A 293 -8.50 18.43 18.79
C GLU A 293 -7.68 19.62 18.28
N GLN A 294 -8.16 20.85 18.44
CA GLN A 294 -7.41 22.07 18.14
C GLN A 294 -6.27 22.27 19.13
N ALA A 295 -6.48 21.95 20.41
CA ALA A 295 -5.45 21.98 21.45
C ALA A 295 -4.40 20.89 21.20
N ASP A 296 -4.82 19.67 20.87
CA ASP A 296 -3.92 18.62 20.36
C ASP A 296 -3.24 19.08 19.07
N ALA A 297 -3.94 19.91 18.28
CA ALA A 297 -3.43 20.50 17.04
C ALA A 297 -2.59 21.79 17.23
N ARG A 298 -2.30 22.24 18.46
CA ARG A 298 -1.42 23.40 18.72
C ARG A 298 0.04 22.96 18.76
N PRO A 299 0.98 23.65 18.07
CA PRO A 299 2.39 23.25 17.91
C PRO A 299 3.15 22.81 19.19
N VAL A 300 2.69 23.24 20.37
CA VAL A 300 3.33 23.02 21.68
C VAL A 300 2.85 21.72 22.36
N THR A 301 1.69 21.19 21.98
CA THR A 301 1.00 20.06 22.64
C THR A 301 1.02 18.75 21.84
N TRP A 302 1.45 18.76 20.58
CA TRP A 302 1.59 17.56 19.72
C TRP A 302 2.73 16.59 20.09
N GLY A 303 3.17 16.61 21.35
CA GLY A 303 4.20 15.72 21.91
C GLY A 303 3.63 14.69 22.88
N ARG A 304 2.33 14.37 22.83
CA ARG A 304 1.78 13.23 23.59
C ARG A 304 1.60 12.04 22.65
N ALA A 305 2.00 10.86 23.13
CA ALA A 305 2.26 9.63 22.37
C ALA A 305 1.21 9.26 21.31
N GLY A 306 1.68 8.71 20.18
CA GLY A 306 0.85 8.17 19.09
C GLY A 306 1.29 8.66 17.70
N ALA A 307 0.70 8.12 16.62
CA ALA A 307 1.08 8.51 15.27
C ALA A 307 0.79 9.99 14.94
N ALA A 308 -0.11 10.63 15.69
CA ALA A 308 -0.35 12.07 15.63
C ALA A 308 0.86 12.91 16.05
N GLY A 309 1.68 12.47 17.03
CA GLY A 309 2.88 13.20 17.43
C GLY A 309 4.00 13.13 16.39
N LEU A 310 4.13 11.99 15.72
CA LEU A 310 5.13 11.73 14.67
C LEU A 310 4.83 12.46 13.35
N VAL A 311 3.57 12.48 12.92
CA VAL A 311 3.13 13.24 11.73
C VAL A 311 3.31 14.74 11.94
N ASN A 312 3.09 15.24 13.16
CA ASN A 312 3.14 16.68 13.43
C ASN A 312 4.50 17.21 13.84
N ALA A 313 5.37 16.42 14.47
CA ALA A 313 6.78 16.77 14.62
C ALA A 313 7.46 16.97 13.26
N GLN A 314 6.99 16.27 12.22
CA GLN A 314 7.40 16.41 10.82
C GLN A 314 6.74 17.64 10.15
N LEU A 315 5.42 17.83 10.26
CA LEU A 315 4.71 18.97 9.68
C LEU A 315 5.09 20.34 10.30
N ALA A 316 5.38 20.39 11.60
CA ALA A 316 5.78 21.62 12.30
C ALA A 316 7.18 22.13 11.89
N ARG A 317 8.05 21.24 11.39
CA ARG A 317 9.40 21.59 10.90
C ARG A 317 9.38 22.22 9.50
N ALA A 318 8.31 22.03 8.73
CA ALA A 318 8.17 22.55 7.36
C ALA A 318 8.03 24.09 7.25
N ARG A 319 8.13 24.85 8.35
CA ARG A 319 7.82 26.30 8.34
C ARG A 319 8.83 27.26 8.95
N ARG A 320 10.02 26.83 9.40
CA ARG A 320 10.97 27.79 10.02
C ARG A 320 12.36 27.90 9.39
N THR A 321 12.65 27.09 8.38
CA THR A 321 13.73 27.25 7.40
C THR A 321 13.36 26.26 6.29
N PRO A 322 13.72 26.43 5.00
CA PRO A 322 13.35 25.45 4.00
C PRO A 322 13.93 24.12 4.47
N LEU A 323 13.07 23.17 4.83
CA LEU A 323 13.40 21.79 4.57
C LEU A 323 13.70 21.80 3.08
N ARG A 324 14.99 21.81 2.73
CA ARG A 324 15.40 21.01 1.59
C ARG A 324 14.96 19.61 1.97
N VAL A 325 13.69 19.32 1.65
CA VAL A 325 13.19 17.99 1.43
C VAL A 325 14.27 17.41 0.53
N GLY A 326 15.16 16.59 1.09
CA GLY A 326 15.98 15.75 0.24
C GLY A 326 15.03 15.01 -0.70
N PRO A 327 15.44 14.61 -1.90
CA PRO A 327 14.56 13.88 -2.80
C PRO A 327 14.01 12.62 -2.11
N GLY A 328 12.78 12.64 -1.60
CA GLY A 328 12.21 11.57 -0.79
C GLY A 328 10.88 11.94 -0.12
N SER A 329 9.98 10.97 -0.02
CA SER A 329 8.63 11.10 0.53
C SER A 329 8.63 10.98 2.08
N TRP A 330 7.63 11.52 2.80
CA TRP A 330 7.36 11.28 4.22
C TRP A 330 7.32 9.78 4.53
N LEU A 331 6.69 8.99 3.65
CA LEU A 331 6.67 7.53 3.79
C LEU A 331 8.09 6.92 3.79
N ASP A 332 9.02 7.49 3.00
CA ASP A 332 10.44 7.06 3.00
C ASP A 332 11.14 7.30 4.33
N GLN A 333 10.65 8.25 5.13
CA GLN A 333 11.21 8.56 6.43
C GLN A 333 10.53 7.74 7.53
N ALA A 334 9.24 7.43 7.39
CA ALA A 334 8.48 6.67 8.38
C ALA A 334 8.93 5.20 8.46
N LEU A 335 9.18 4.55 7.32
CA LEU A 335 9.52 3.12 7.30
C LEU A 335 10.84 2.79 8.02
N PRO A 336 11.97 3.50 7.78
CA PRO A 336 13.20 3.28 8.55
C PRO A 336 13.07 3.61 10.04
N ALA A 337 12.09 4.44 10.43
CA ALA A 337 11.77 4.73 11.82
C ALA A 337 10.95 3.61 12.50
N GLY A 338 10.71 2.50 11.81
CA GLY A 338 10.00 1.34 12.34
C GLY A 338 8.48 1.41 12.15
N ALA A 339 7.99 2.25 11.23
CA ALA A 339 6.60 2.19 10.80
C ALA A 339 6.33 0.97 9.91
N SER A 340 5.08 0.52 9.88
CA SER A 340 4.62 -0.57 9.02
C SER A 340 3.42 -0.12 8.21
N ILE A 341 3.39 -0.46 6.93
CA ILE A 341 2.18 -0.30 6.11
C ILE A 341 1.19 -1.39 6.55
N VAL A 342 -0.05 -1.00 6.79
CA VAL A 342 -1.13 -1.91 7.20
C VAL A 342 -2.27 -1.87 6.19
N ALA A 343 -2.85 -3.04 5.91
CA ALA A 343 -3.99 -3.17 5.00
C ALA A 343 -5.29 -2.71 5.67
N GLU A 344 -5.46 -3.05 6.95
CA GLU A 344 -6.60 -2.65 7.76
C GLU A 344 -6.24 -1.44 8.61
N PRO A 345 -6.82 -0.26 8.34
CA PRO A 345 -6.58 0.90 9.16
C PRO A 345 -7.13 0.70 10.57
N ALA A 346 -6.52 1.38 11.53
CA ALA A 346 -7.05 1.54 12.88
C ALA A 346 -7.02 3.02 13.28
N VAL A 347 -7.84 3.36 14.27
CA VAL A 347 -7.75 4.67 14.93
C VAL A 347 -6.32 4.87 15.45
N GLY A 348 -5.71 5.98 15.08
CA GLY A 348 -4.32 6.31 15.40
C GLY A 348 -3.31 5.92 14.33
N ASP A 349 -3.68 5.27 13.23
CA ASP A 349 -2.79 5.11 12.07
C ASP A 349 -2.65 6.43 11.28
N VAL A 350 -1.62 6.49 10.43
CA VAL A 350 -1.43 7.60 9.49
C VAL A 350 -1.97 7.20 8.13
N ALA A 351 -3.02 7.88 7.70
CA ALA A 351 -3.48 7.86 6.32
C ALA A 351 -2.47 8.62 5.44
N TRP A 352 -2.00 8.00 4.37
CA TRP A 352 -0.98 8.54 3.48
C TRP A 352 -1.46 8.61 2.02
N TRP A 353 -1.22 9.75 1.37
CA TRP A 353 -1.44 9.97 -0.06
C TRP A 353 -0.15 10.49 -0.72
N PRO A 354 0.29 9.90 -1.85
CA PRO A 354 1.49 10.35 -2.57
C PRO A 354 1.33 11.76 -3.16
N SER A 355 0.08 12.17 -3.42
CA SER A 355 -0.31 13.52 -3.84
C SER A 355 -1.57 13.94 -3.09
N GLY A 356 -1.65 15.22 -2.72
CA GLY A 356 -2.76 15.78 -1.97
C GLY A 356 -4.11 15.51 -2.66
N PRO A 357 -5.11 14.96 -1.94
CA PRO A 357 -6.40 14.61 -2.52
C PRO A 357 -7.30 15.83 -2.86
N ARG A 358 -6.79 17.08 -2.80
CA ARG A 358 -7.59 18.32 -2.99
C ARG A 358 -6.81 19.49 -3.58
N ALA A 359 -7.52 20.37 -4.29
CA ALA A 359 -7.17 21.78 -4.42
C ALA A 359 -7.18 22.45 -3.02
N GLY A 360 -6.03 22.95 -2.56
CA GLY A 360 -5.88 23.66 -1.28
C GLY A 360 -5.15 22.91 -0.15
N LEU A 361 -4.85 21.62 -0.31
CA LEU A 361 -3.95 20.88 0.61
C LEU A 361 -2.50 20.83 0.09
N GLY A 362 -2.23 21.44 -1.06
CA GLY A 362 -0.94 21.41 -1.77
C GLY A 362 -0.85 20.24 -2.75
N SER A 363 0.00 20.38 -3.77
CA SER A 363 0.29 19.34 -4.77
C SER A 363 1.28 18.27 -4.28
N GLY A 364 1.78 18.42 -3.05
CA GLY A 364 2.71 17.49 -2.43
C GLY A 364 2.02 16.30 -1.80
N GLU A 365 2.83 15.39 -1.29
CA GLU A 365 2.42 14.29 -0.44
C GLU A 365 1.59 14.77 0.75
N HIS A 366 0.52 14.04 1.06
CA HIS A 366 -0.42 14.40 2.10
C HIS A 366 -0.53 13.27 3.14
N VAL A 367 -0.63 13.66 4.40
CA VAL A 367 -0.78 12.75 5.53
C VAL A 367 -1.84 13.27 6.50
N ALA A 368 -2.61 12.35 7.07
CA ALA A 368 -3.63 12.64 8.05
C ALA A 368 -3.70 11.53 9.10
N VAL A 369 -4.22 11.83 10.29
CA VAL A 369 -4.35 10.83 11.37
C VAL A 369 -5.74 10.23 11.32
N VAL A 370 -5.84 8.90 11.23
CA VAL A 370 -7.11 8.18 11.30
C VAL A 370 -7.71 8.36 12.69
N ARG A 371 -8.93 8.91 12.77
CA ARG A 371 -9.70 9.09 14.01
C ARG A 371 -10.92 8.19 14.10
N GLY A 372 -11.36 7.65 12.97
CA GLY A 372 -12.47 6.73 12.90
C GLY A 372 -12.54 6.08 11.53
N LEU A 373 -13.29 5.00 11.47
CA LEU A 373 -13.61 4.30 10.23
C LEU A 373 -15.13 4.29 10.07
N GLY A 374 -15.60 4.53 8.86
CA GLY A 374 -17.01 4.37 8.53
C GLY A 374 -17.44 2.90 8.60
N ARG A 375 -18.76 2.66 8.56
CA ARG A 375 -19.31 1.30 8.52
C ARG A 375 -18.72 0.53 7.33
N GLY A 376 -18.12 -0.62 7.60
CA GLY A 376 -17.48 -1.47 6.59
C GLY A 376 -16.09 -1.03 6.11
N GLY A 377 -15.44 -0.05 6.77
CA GLY A 377 -14.08 0.40 6.40
C GLY A 377 -13.99 1.18 5.08
N LEU A 378 -15.14 1.52 4.50
CA LEU A 378 -15.26 2.21 3.21
C LEU A 378 -15.04 3.73 3.31
N ASP A 379 -15.15 4.28 4.51
CA ASP A 379 -14.83 5.68 4.79
C ASP A 379 -13.74 5.79 5.85
N VAL A 380 -12.88 6.79 5.73
CA VAL A 380 -11.89 7.12 6.75
C VAL A 380 -12.17 8.51 7.28
N HIS A 381 -12.40 8.60 8.58
CA HIS A 381 -12.46 9.86 9.29
C HIS A 381 -11.05 10.21 9.75
N VAL A 382 -10.50 11.30 9.22
CA VAL A 382 -9.16 11.76 9.59
C VAL A 382 -9.20 13.14 10.21
N VAL A 383 -8.16 13.44 10.98
CA VAL A 383 -7.80 14.80 11.36
C VAL A 383 -6.56 15.20 10.57
N GLU A 384 -6.65 16.34 9.88
CA GLU A 384 -5.61 16.89 9.02
C GLU A 384 -5.33 18.36 9.35
N SER A 385 -4.10 18.82 9.13
CA SER A 385 -3.72 20.24 9.26
C SER A 385 -3.33 20.77 7.88
N GLY A 386 -4.11 21.71 7.35
CA GLY A 386 -3.83 22.32 6.05
C GLY A 386 -2.70 23.38 6.07
N PRO A 387 -2.36 23.95 4.89
CA PRO A 387 -1.37 25.03 4.74
C PRO A 387 -1.68 26.30 5.57
N THR A 388 -2.91 26.45 6.05
CA THR A 388 -3.32 27.58 6.91
C THR A 388 -3.29 27.26 8.41
N ARG A 389 -2.77 26.08 8.83
CA ARG A 389 -2.84 25.57 10.23
C ARG A 389 -4.27 25.37 10.75
N VAL A 390 -5.25 25.36 9.85
CA VAL A 390 -6.62 25.02 10.22
C VAL A 390 -6.70 23.50 10.31
N CYS A 391 -6.93 23.03 11.54
CA CYS A 391 -7.26 21.65 11.82
C CYS A 391 -8.65 21.34 11.27
N ARG A 392 -8.77 20.28 10.47
CA ARG A 392 -10.03 19.81 9.89
C ARG A 392 -10.27 18.35 10.20
N ARG A 393 -11.52 18.00 10.48
CA ARG A 393 -12.02 16.62 10.41
C ARG A 393 -12.57 16.38 9.02
N THR A 394 -11.96 15.45 8.29
CA THR A 394 -12.38 15.10 6.94
C THR A 394 -12.82 13.64 6.90
N THR A 395 -13.93 13.38 6.22
CA THR A 395 -14.33 12.01 5.86
C THR A 395 -14.01 11.79 4.38
N TYR A 396 -13.10 10.85 4.12
CA TYR A 396 -12.77 10.38 2.77
C TYR A 396 -13.61 9.14 2.46
N GLY A 397 -14.33 9.15 1.35
CA GLY A 397 -15.01 7.98 0.83
C GLY A 397 -14.11 7.08 -0.05
N PRO A 398 -14.65 5.97 -0.58
CA PRO A 398 -13.90 4.95 -1.32
C PRO A 398 -13.03 5.49 -2.47
N ALA A 399 -13.55 6.47 -3.21
CA ALA A 399 -12.86 7.08 -4.35
C ALA A 399 -11.67 7.98 -3.95
N SER A 400 -11.45 8.21 -2.67
CA SER A 400 -10.41 9.12 -2.17
C SER A 400 -9.71 8.56 -0.94
N LEU A 401 -9.76 7.25 -0.78
CA LEU A 401 -9.06 6.55 0.27
C LEU A 401 -7.55 6.82 0.19
N PRO A 402 -6.87 6.79 1.35
CA PRO A 402 -5.42 6.83 1.39
C PRO A 402 -4.81 5.72 0.54
N ARG A 403 -3.66 6.00 -0.06
CA ARG A 403 -2.89 4.98 -0.80
C ARG A 403 -2.32 3.92 0.13
N ALA A 404 -2.02 4.30 1.37
CA ALA A 404 -1.60 3.39 2.42
C ALA A 404 -2.03 3.92 3.78
N TYR A 405 -2.15 3.00 4.73
CA TYR A 405 -2.17 3.33 6.15
C TYR A 405 -0.85 2.91 6.76
N VAL A 406 -0.29 3.79 7.56
CA VAL A 406 1.02 3.62 8.17
C VAL A 406 0.83 3.57 9.67
N ARG A 407 1.05 2.38 10.24
CA ARG A 407 1.05 2.17 11.67
C ARG A 407 2.43 2.44 12.20
N MET A 408 2.53 3.44 13.07
CA MET A 408 3.76 3.66 13.81
C MET A 408 3.87 2.59 14.90
N ARG A 409 5.04 1.97 15.05
CA ARG A 409 5.29 1.09 16.18
C ARG A 409 4.99 1.85 17.46
N ALA A 410 4.20 1.26 18.36
CA ALA A 410 3.93 1.83 19.67
C ALA A 410 5.27 1.99 20.41
N THR A 411 5.82 3.20 20.38
CA THR A 411 6.99 3.54 21.18
C THR A 411 6.46 3.98 22.53
N ARG A 412 7.05 3.49 23.62
CA ARG A 412 6.68 3.91 24.98
C ARG A 412 7.13 5.36 25.30
N GLY A 413 7.41 6.19 24.29
CA GLY A 413 8.16 7.45 24.42
C GLY A 413 9.69 7.30 24.41
N THR A 414 10.21 6.07 24.43
CA THR A 414 11.67 5.85 24.42
C THR A 414 12.31 6.37 23.12
N PRO A 415 13.39 7.19 23.19
CA PRO A 415 14.06 7.70 22.00
C PRO A 415 14.61 6.59 21.09
N LEU A 416 14.66 6.88 19.79
CA LEU A 416 15.16 6.01 18.74
C LEU A 416 16.32 6.68 18.00
N GLY A 417 17.09 5.89 17.24
CA GLY A 417 18.19 6.42 16.45
C GLY A 417 19.16 5.35 15.96
N LEU A 418 20.12 5.77 15.16
CA LEU A 418 21.17 4.92 14.62
C LEU A 418 22.49 5.67 14.51
N VAL A 419 23.59 5.00 14.86
CA VAL A 419 24.95 5.47 14.58
C VAL A 419 25.32 5.09 13.14
N THR A 420 25.57 6.09 12.29
CA THR A 420 25.93 5.89 10.87
C THR A 420 27.43 5.97 10.61
N GLY A 421 28.20 6.56 11.52
CA GLY A 421 29.65 6.65 11.37
C GLY A 421 30.37 6.83 12.70
N VAL A 422 31.53 6.20 12.82
CA VAL A 422 32.46 6.41 13.94
C VAL A 422 33.87 6.48 13.38
N ARG A 423 34.60 7.54 13.71
CA ARG A 423 36.00 7.75 13.31
C ARG A 423 36.87 8.00 14.52
N ALA A 424 37.97 7.26 14.61
CA ALA A 424 39.00 7.45 15.62
C ALA A 424 40.01 8.48 15.12
N GLY A 425 40.33 9.47 15.96
CA GLY A 425 41.54 10.27 15.86
C GLY A 425 42.52 9.92 16.98
N ARG A 426 43.67 10.59 17.00
CA ARG A 426 44.73 10.36 17.99
C ARG A 426 44.25 10.54 19.44
N ARG A 427 43.36 11.52 19.68
CA ARG A 427 42.79 11.84 21.01
C ARG A 427 41.31 12.21 20.98
N SER A 428 40.59 11.78 19.93
CA SER A 428 39.17 12.06 19.81
C SER A 428 38.44 10.93 19.10
N VAL A 429 37.15 10.83 19.35
CA VAL A 429 36.24 10.02 18.55
C VAL A 429 35.18 10.95 17.98
N SER A 430 35.03 10.92 16.66
CA SER A 430 33.92 11.58 15.97
C SER A 430 32.83 10.55 15.68
N VAL A 431 31.60 10.85 16.07
CA VAL A 431 30.43 9.99 15.87
C VAL A 431 29.40 10.77 15.08
N THR A 432 28.90 10.16 14.01
CA THR A 432 27.77 10.67 13.23
C THR A 432 26.61 9.69 13.29
N GLY A 433 25.40 10.22 13.26
CA GLY A 433 24.20 9.40 13.28
C GLY A 433 22.94 10.24 13.26
N TRP A 434 21.83 9.59 13.58
CA TRP A 434 20.55 10.24 13.77
C TRP A 434 19.86 9.76 15.04
N ALA A 435 19.08 10.63 15.66
CA ALA A 435 18.31 10.33 16.86
C ALA A 435 16.99 11.13 16.85
N TYR A 436 15.94 10.52 17.35
CA TYR A 436 14.60 11.09 17.42
C TYR A 436 13.89 10.60 18.67
N ASP A 437 13.25 11.52 19.36
CA ASP A 437 12.42 11.25 20.53
C ASP A 437 10.95 11.39 20.10
N PRO A 438 10.17 10.29 20.16
CA PRO A 438 8.83 10.22 19.60
C PRO A 438 7.77 11.05 20.33
N ASP A 439 8.04 11.50 21.54
CA ASP A 439 7.13 12.35 22.33
C ASP A 439 7.78 13.65 22.83
N ALA A 440 8.99 13.99 22.38
CA ALA A 440 9.55 15.32 22.56
C ALA A 440 8.93 16.35 21.59
N ALA A 441 8.33 17.41 22.13
CA ALA A 441 7.95 18.58 21.35
C ALA A 441 9.20 19.24 20.73
N THR A 442 9.34 19.13 19.39
CA THR A 442 10.34 19.80 18.55
C THR A 442 11.81 19.69 19.00
N GLY A 443 12.55 18.74 18.41
CA GLY A 443 14.00 18.88 18.17
C GLY A 443 14.94 18.77 19.37
N ARG A 444 14.46 18.30 20.53
CA ARG A 444 15.23 18.29 21.78
C ARG A 444 15.80 16.93 22.20
N THR A 445 15.92 15.97 21.28
CA THR A 445 16.60 14.70 21.57
C THR A 445 18.10 14.97 21.79
N GLY A 446 18.56 14.83 23.03
CA GLY A 446 19.98 14.93 23.34
C GLY A 446 20.72 13.66 22.90
N VAL A 447 22.02 13.77 22.61
CA VAL A 447 22.86 12.59 22.35
C VAL A 447 24.02 12.57 23.31
N ARG A 448 24.22 11.41 23.96
CA ARG A 448 25.36 11.12 24.82
C ARG A 448 26.31 10.19 24.10
N VAL A 449 27.56 10.63 23.93
CA VAL A 449 28.67 9.79 23.48
C VAL A 449 29.59 9.52 24.67
N THR A 450 29.79 8.24 24.98
CA THR A 450 30.71 7.79 26.03
C THR A 450 31.81 6.94 25.40
N VAL A 451 33.07 7.35 25.58
CA VAL A 451 34.26 6.58 25.18
C VAL A 451 34.82 5.92 26.43
N ARG A 452 35.01 4.60 26.41
CA ARG A 452 35.49 3.81 27.55
C ARG A 452 36.48 2.71 27.17
N THR A 453 37.30 2.24 28.11
CA THR A 453 38.18 1.07 27.95
C THR A 453 38.20 0.28 29.24
N GLY A 454 38.03 -1.05 29.17
CA GLY A 454 38.11 -1.93 30.37
C GLY A 454 37.20 -1.50 31.54
N GLY A 455 36.05 -0.88 31.27
CA GLY A 455 35.15 -0.33 32.30
C GLY A 455 35.36 1.16 32.61
N THR A 456 36.56 1.70 32.41
CA THR A 456 36.89 3.10 32.67
C THR A 456 36.37 4.04 31.59
N VAL A 457 35.63 5.09 31.98
CA VAL A 457 35.17 6.15 31.06
C VAL A 457 36.32 7.13 30.80
N LEU A 458 36.74 7.22 29.55
CA LEU A 458 37.84 8.08 29.08
C LEU A 458 37.35 9.48 28.69
N ALA A 459 36.14 9.55 28.12
CA ALA A 459 35.47 10.79 27.74
C ALA A 459 33.95 10.58 27.73
N ARG A 460 33.21 11.64 28.09
CA ARG A 460 31.76 11.71 27.92
C ARG A 460 31.41 13.07 27.35
N ARG A 461 30.63 13.09 26.26
CA ARG A 461 30.10 14.31 25.67
C ARG A 461 28.60 14.17 25.52
N VAL A 462 27.86 15.15 26.04
CA VAL A 462 26.43 15.31 25.80
C VAL A 462 26.26 16.50 24.88
N VAL A 463 25.43 16.35 23.85
CA VAL A 463 25.03 17.45 22.98
C VAL A 463 23.52 17.60 23.10
N ALA A 464 23.07 18.79 23.51
CA ALA A 464 21.66 19.14 23.59
C ALA A 464 21.11 19.46 22.19
N GLY A 465 19.86 19.08 21.95
CA GLY A 465 19.27 18.88 20.63
C GLY A 465 19.12 20.15 19.78
N GLN A 466 19.52 20.01 18.51
CA GLN A 466 18.88 20.73 17.40
C GLN A 466 18.61 19.87 16.16
N TYR A 467 18.91 18.57 16.13
CA TYR A 467 18.89 17.84 14.86
C TYR A 467 18.46 16.39 14.98
N GLU A 468 17.67 15.95 13.99
CA GLU A 468 17.51 14.53 13.63
C GLU A 468 18.87 13.89 13.36
N ARG A 469 19.89 14.65 12.92
CA ARG A 469 21.26 14.17 12.66
C ARG A 469 22.26 14.76 13.64
N PHE A 470 23.04 13.92 14.32
CA PHE A 470 24.09 14.38 15.21
C PHE A 470 25.47 14.16 14.60
N ALA A 471 26.38 15.10 14.87
CA ALA A 471 27.81 14.95 14.68
C ALA A 471 28.51 15.38 15.97
N VAL A 472 29.05 14.41 16.71
CA VAL A 472 29.62 14.64 18.04
C VAL A 472 31.09 14.24 18.03
N LYS A 473 31.96 15.19 18.36
CA LYS A 473 33.37 14.92 18.63
C LYS A 473 33.59 14.84 20.14
N ALA A 474 33.91 13.64 20.63
CA ALA A 474 34.30 13.41 22.02
C ALA A 474 35.82 13.40 22.13
N THR A 475 36.39 14.42 22.79
CA THR A 475 37.84 14.53 23.02
C THR A 475 38.23 13.80 24.31
N VAL A 476 39.32 13.02 24.27
CA VAL A 476 39.90 12.36 25.44
C VAL A 476 40.94 13.29 26.08
N PRO A 477 40.71 13.78 27.31
CA PRO A 477 41.65 14.65 28.04
C PRO A 477 43.03 14.00 28.23
N ALA A 478 44.09 14.82 28.31
CA ALA A 478 45.47 14.32 28.41
C ALA A 478 45.67 13.50 29.70
N ARG A 479 45.04 13.94 30.79
CA ARG A 479 45.09 13.31 32.10
C ARG A 479 44.51 11.90 32.12
N THR A 480 43.42 11.65 31.39
CA THR A 480 42.79 10.32 31.26
C THR A 480 43.39 9.51 30.11
N ALA A 481 44.15 10.15 29.22
CA ALA A 481 44.94 9.49 28.18
C ALA A 481 46.31 9.01 28.66
N ARG A 482 46.77 9.41 29.86
CA ARG A 482 47.98 8.84 30.48
C ARG A 482 47.78 7.33 30.66
N GLY A 483 48.44 6.53 29.81
CA GLY A 483 48.32 5.07 29.76
C GLY A 483 47.58 4.50 28.53
N LEU A 484 46.94 5.34 27.70
CA LEU A 484 46.38 4.90 26.42
C LEU A 484 47.50 4.79 25.38
N ARG A 485 48.06 3.58 25.22
CA ARG A 485 48.99 3.29 24.11
C ARG A 485 48.28 3.44 22.76
N PRO A 486 48.94 3.98 21.72
CA PRO A 486 48.42 3.95 20.36
C PRO A 486 47.97 2.53 19.97
N GLY A 487 46.80 2.39 19.34
CA GLY A 487 46.24 1.07 18.99
C GLY A 487 45.44 0.38 20.11
N ARG A 488 45.31 0.96 21.31
CA ARG A 488 44.44 0.43 22.38
C ARG A 488 42.98 0.44 21.92
N LYS A 489 42.27 -0.67 22.18
CA LYS A 489 40.83 -0.79 21.91
C LYS A 489 40.05 0.10 22.88
N VAL A 490 39.20 0.96 22.33
CA VAL A 490 38.20 1.74 23.05
C VAL A 490 36.82 1.35 22.56
N GLN A 491 35.86 1.39 23.47
CA GLN A 491 34.45 1.19 23.17
C GLN A 491 33.75 2.54 23.21
N VAL A 492 32.98 2.82 22.16
CA VAL A 492 32.18 4.03 22.01
C VAL A 492 30.72 3.63 22.11
N VAL A 493 30.07 4.09 23.18
CA VAL A 493 28.65 3.87 23.45
C VAL A 493 27.92 5.16 23.14
N VAL A 494 26.87 5.07 22.32
CA VAL A 494 26.06 6.21 21.91
C VAL A 494 24.64 6.00 22.39
N GLU A 495 24.09 6.99 23.06
CA GLU A 495 22.73 6.95 23.62
C GLU A 495 21.97 8.21 23.20
N ALA A 496 20.71 8.05 22.79
CA ALA A 496 19.76 9.14 22.71
C ALA A 496 19.19 9.39 24.12
N ILE A 497 19.09 10.65 24.51
CA ILE A 497 18.58 11.10 25.80
C ILE A 497 17.14 11.54 25.59
N ASN A 498 16.26 11.03 26.45
CA ASN A 498 14.85 11.39 26.44
C ASN A 498 14.69 12.84 26.87
N ALA A 499 13.82 13.59 26.20
CA ALA A 499 13.56 14.95 26.57
C ALA A 499 12.91 15.02 27.97
N PRO A 500 13.16 16.08 28.74
CA PRO A 500 12.47 16.26 30.01
C PRO A 500 10.95 16.33 29.81
N GLY A 501 10.19 15.61 30.64
CA GLY A 501 8.72 15.60 30.58
C GLY A 501 8.12 14.64 29.55
N THR A 502 8.93 13.81 28.89
CA THR A 502 8.47 12.75 27.98
C THR A 502 8.45 11.38 28.65
N HIS A 503 7.67 10.45 28.11
CA HIS A 503 7.45 9.11 28.64
C HIS A 503 8.57 8.15 28.19
N GLY A 504 8.65 6.98 28.82
CA GLY A 504 9.61 5.94 28.41
C GLY A 504 10.97 6.03 29.10
N SER A 505 11.95 5.33 28.54
CA SER A 505 13.28 5.23 29.15
C SER A 505 14.02 6.57 29.07
N ARG A 506 14.64 7.00 30.17
CA ARG A 506 15.48 8.23 30.25
C ARG A 506 16.54 8.36 29.14
N SER A 507 16.96 7.23 28.59
CA SER A 507 17.81 7.17 27.39
C SER A 507 17.65 5.84 26.67
N ALA A 508 18.03 5.81 25.39
CA ALA A 508 18.07 4.61 24.57
C ALA A 508 19.43 4.44 23.93
N ARG A 509 19.99 3.23 23.97
CA ARG A 509 21.27 2.93 23.32
C ARG A 509 21.09 2.82 21.81
N LEU A 510 21.73 3.70 21.06
CA LEU A 510 21.69 3.74 19.59
C LEU A 510 22.74 2.82 18.95
N GLY A 511 23.82 2.56 19.69
CA GLY A 511 24.88 1.70 19.20
C GLY A 511 26.06 1.58 20.14
N THR A 512 26.88 0.58 19.87
CA THR A 512 28.17 0.38 20.49
C THR A 512 29.18 -0.02 19.42
N ARG A 513 30.34 0.63 19.41
CA ARG A 513 31.43 0.32 18.46
C ARG A 513 32.74 0.19 19.20
N THR A 514 33.52 -0.80 18.82
CA THR A 514 34.89 -0.99 19.32
C THR A 514 35.84 -0.56 18.22
N LEU A 515 36.75 0.35 18.52
CA LEU A 515 37.77 0.85 17.60
C LEU A 515 39.10 1.01 18.31
N ARG A 516 40.17 1.13 17.53
CA ARG A 516 41.49 1.51 18.02
C ARG A 516 41.68 3.01 17.83
N LEU A 517 42.22 3.70 18.84
CA LEU A 517 42.64 5.08 18.66
C LEU A 517 43.77 5.13 17.63
N ALA A 518 43.73 6.15 16.76
CA ALA A 518 44.77 6.38 15.76
C ALA A 518 46.10 6.71 16.45
N ARG A 519 47.22 6.46 15.76
CA ARG A 519 48.57 6.78 16.26
C ARG A 519 48.77 8.29 16.40
#